data_AF-A0A0N1PEX8-F1
#
_entry.id   AF-A0A0N1PEX8-F1
#
_cell.length_a   1.000
_cell.length_b   1.000
_cell.length_c   1.000
_cell.angle_alpha   90.00
_cell.angle_beta   90.00
_cell.angle_gamma   90.00
#
_symmetry.space_group_name_H-M   'P 1'
#
loop_
_entity.id
_entity.type
_entity.pdbx_description
1 polymer ?
#
loop_
_entity_poly.entity_id
_entity_poly.type
_entity_poly.pdbx_seq_one_letter_code
_entity_poly.pdbx_strand_id
1 'polypeptide(L)'
;MPFIWHALQPRAAPLLRPRCSSSNFRASLCLCASSDPLTPPISCAAARRCSTSAAAFRHRNSRSGGTHDAALGAVDAAALRAARDGFLKARLSEAQAELNKLDQLKTHCDEAAQQHADRRMRQLFLLLIFQSVVLFDWTYIHFDWNLVEPITYLIGYSATWIAIIWYGALQRELSYDALRRVFLEKQCRALYAQHEFDVERYAKVKMEVAKLEKVLRSLEPL
;
A
#
# COMPACT_ATOMS: atom_id res chain seq x y z
N MET A 1 -28.06 53.41 -29.60
CA MET A 1 -28.49 52.07 -30.05
C MET A 1 -28.30 51.09 -28.89
N PRO A 2 -29.33 50.79 -28.08
CA PRO A 2 -29.19 49.93 -26.91
C PRO A 2 -29.36 48.46 -27.31
N PHE A 3 -28.39 47.61 -26.93
CA PHE A 3 -28.46 46.16 -27.09
C PHE A 3 -29.26 45.55 -25.93
N ILE A 4 -30.34 44.87 -26.29
CA ILE A 4 -31.30 44.20 -25.43
C ILE A 4 -30.69 42.88 -24.93
N TRP A 5 -30.47 42.74 -23.63
CA TRP A 5 -30.15 41.47 -22.98
C TRP A 5 -31.44 40.72 -22.66
N HIS A 6 -31.75 39.67 -23.42
CA HIS A 6 -32.82 38.74 -23.06
C HIS A 6 -32.28 37.69 -22.09
N ALA A 7 -32.81 37.70 -20.87
CA ALA A 7 -32.63 36.68 -19.85
C ALA A 7 -33.23 35.33 -20.32
N LEU A 8 -32.48 34.24 -20.16
CA LEU A 8 -33.03 32.89 -20.18
C LEU A 8 -32.57 32.16 -18.92
N GLN A 9 -33.49 32.05 -17.95
CA GLN A 9 -33.35 31.25 -16.74
C GLN A 9 -33.65 29.76 -17.01
N PRO A 10 -33.18 28.85 -16.13
CA PRO A 10 -33.12 27.41 -16.37
C PRO A 10 -34.44 26.71 -16.02
N ARG A 11 -34.73 25.58 -16.68
CA ARG A 11 -35.85 24.70 -16.31
C ARG A 11 -35.38 23.30 -15.99
N ALA A 12 -35.96 22.79 -14.90
CA ALA A 12 -35.57 21.63 -14.13
C ALA A 12 -35.79 20.28 -14.84
N ALA A 13 -35.03 19.30 -14.38
CA ALA A 13 -35.28 17.88 -14.56
C ALA A 13 -36.61 17.42 -13.93
N PRO A 14 -37.14 16.27 -14.38
CA PRO A 14 -37.76 15.34 -13.44
C PRO A 14 -37.19 13.92 -13.54
N LEU A 15 -37.21 13.28 -12.38
CA LEU A 15 -36.73 11.95 -12.03
C LEU A 15 -37.70 10.82 -12.43
N LEU A 16 -37.18 9.58 -12.36
CA LEU A 16 -37.83 8.29 -12.02
C LEU A 16 -38.04 7.21 -13.12
N ARG A 17 -37.07 6.28 -13.14
CA ARG A 17 -37.19 4.82 -12.80
C ARG A 17 -37.87 3.83 -13.79
N PRO A 18 -37.67 2.49 -13.62
CA PRO A 18 -36.99 1.63 -14.60
C PRO A 18 -37.92 0.67 -15.38
N ARG A 19 -37.39 0.06 -16.45
CA ARG A 19 -37.95 -1.17 -17.04
C ARG A 19 -36.85 -2.08 -17.57
N CYS A 20 -36.70 -3.24 -16.95
CA CYS A 20 -36.04 -4.41 -17.55
C CYS A 20 -36.97 -5.01 -18.62
N SER A 21 -36.40 -5.44 -19.75
CA SER A 21 -36.82 -6.68 -20.44
C SER A 21 -35.83 -7.04 -21.56
N SER A 22 -35.18 -8.19 -21.39
CA SER A 22 -34.90 -9.22 -22.41
C SER A 22 -34.47 -8.78 -23.82
N SER A 23 -33.25 -9.16 -24.21
CA SER A 23 -33.08 -10.23 -25.22
C SER A 23 -31.61 -10.62 -25.42
N ASN A 24 -31.43 -11.93 -25.55
CA ASN A 24 -30.18 -12.63 -25.76
C ASN A 24 -29.60 -12.36 -27.16
N PHE A 25 -28.27 -12.22 -27.27
CA PHE A 25 -27.55 -12.83 -28.40
C PHE A 25 -26.07 -13.14 -28.04
N ARG A 26 -25.78 -14.45 -28.08
CA ARG A 26 -24.53 -15.17 -28.38
C ARG A 26 -23.45 -14.34 -29.12
N ALA A 27 -22.13 -14.57 -29.03
CA ALA A 27 -21.32 -15.72 -28.61
C ALA A 27 -19.81 -15.33 -28.58
N SER A 28 -19.00 -16.22 -28.00
CA SER A 28 -17.62 -16.55 -28.37
C SER A 28 -16.50 -15.51 -28.16
N LEU A 29 -15.67 -15.75 -27.13
CA LEU A 29 -14.34 -16.36 -27.28
C LEU A 29 -13.64 -16.40 -25.92
N CYS A 30 -13.63 -17.56 -25.27
CA CYS A 30 -12.74 -17.89 -24.17
C CYS A 30 -11.48 -18.53 -24.75
N LEU A 31 -10.36 -17.81 -24.69
CA LEU A 31 -9.00 -18.34 -24.81
C LEU A 31 -8.25 -17.80 -23.59
N CYS A 32 -8.27 -18.56 -22.49
CA CYS A 32 -7.35 -18.38 -21.38
C CYS A 32 -6.30 -19.46 -21.47
N ALA A 33 -5.08 -19.06 -21.82
CA ALA A 33 -3.86 -19.80 -21.52
C ALA A 33 -3.26 -19.22 -20.23
N SER A 34 -2.79 -20.14 -19.37
CA SER A 34 -1.88 -20.04 -18.20
C SER A 34 -1.05 -18.75 -18.06
N SER A 35 -0.74 -18.21 -16.87
CA SER A 35 -0.14 -18.91 -15.71
C SER A 35 -0.31 -18.14 -14.38
N ASP A 36 -0.63 -18.90 -13.32
CA ASP A 36 -0.32 -18.79 -11.88
C ASP A 36 -0.26 -17.43 -11.13
N PRO A 37 -1.00 -17.35 -10.01
CA PRO A 37 -0.43 -16.83 -8.76
C PRO A 37 -0.63 -17.78 -7.56
N LEU A 38 0.47 -18.08 -6.88
CA LEU A 38 0.53 -18.77 -5.59
C LEU A 38 0.08 -17.84 -4.45
N THR A 39 -1.14 -18.01 -3.95
CA THR A 39 -1.52 -17.84 -2.52
C THR A 39 -2.95 -18.36 -2.29
N PRO A 40 -3.20 -19.25 -1.33
CA PRO A 40 -4.55 -19.48 -0.80
C PRO A 40 -4.74 -18.87 0.60
N PRO A 41 -5.88 -18.20 0.86
CA PRO A 41 -6.51 -18.18 2.17
C PRO A 41 -7.74 -19.10 2.22
N ILE A 42 -7.68 -20.02 3.18
CA ILE A 42 -8.72 -20.46 4.14
C ILE A 42 -10.16 -19.97 3.87
N SER A 43 -11.08 -20.88 3.52
CA SER A 43 -12.21 -21.31 4.38
C SER A 43 -13.36 -21.95 3.58
N CYS A 44 -13.71 -23.18 3.98
CA CYS A 44 -15.03 -23.82 4.07
C CYS A 44 -16.10 -23.58 2.98
N ALA A 45 -16.45 -24.64 2.25
CA ALA A 45 -17.78 -25.28 2.36
C ALA A 45 -17.91 -26.55 1.51
N ALA A 46 -18.41 -27.60 2.17
CA ALA A 46 -19.35 -28.60 1.68
C ALA A 46 -19.00 -29.56 0.52
N ALA A 47 -18.99 -30.84 0.93
CA ALA A 47 -19.53 -32.01 0.22
C ALA A 47 -18.73 -32.60 -0.94
N ARG A 48 -18.14 -33.78 -0.66
CA ARG A 48 -18.54 -35.02 -1.34
C ARG A 48 -18.05 -36.26 -0.59
N ARG A 49 -18.98 -37.19 -0.36
CA ARG A 49 -18.70 -38.59 -0.09
C ARG A 49 -18.03 -39.19 -1.32
N CYS A 50 -16.96 -39.96 -1.13
CA CYS A 50 -16.87 -41.26 -1.75
C CYS A 50 -15.89 -42.14 -0.97
N SER A 51 -16.41 -43.29 -0.59
CA SER A 51 -15.75 -44.46 -0.02
C SER A 51 -14.57 -44.91 -0.85
N THR A 52 -13.41 -45.07 -0.22
CA THR A 52 -12.45 -46.12 -0.57
C THR A 52 -11.81 -46.66 0.70
N SER A 53 -12.01 -47.96 0.87
CA SER A 53 -11.36 -48.84 1.83
C SER A 53 -9.84 -48.80 1.70
N ALA A 54 -9.10 -48.58 2.79
CA ALA A 54 -7.80 -49.20 3.04
C ALA A 54 -7.26 -48.88 4.44
N ALA A 55 -7.02 -49.95 5.20
CA ALA A 55 -6.02 -50.09 6.26
C ALA A 55 -6.06 -49.10 7.44
N ALA A 56 -6.72 -49.55 8.51
CA ALA A 56 -6.51 -49.05 9.86
C ALA A 56 -5.06 -49.33 10.34
N PHE A 57 -4.16 -48.36 10.23
CA PHE A 57 -2.88 -48.38 10.94
C PHE A 57 -3.12 -47.93 12.40
N ARG A 58 -3.51 -48.91 13.24
CA ARG A 58 -3.58 -48.75 14.70
C ARG A 58 -2.15 -48.71 15.25
N HIS A 59 -1.66 -47.54 15.65
CA HIS A 59 -0.54 -47.49 16.59
C HIS A 59 -1.09 -47.82 17.98
N ARG A 60 -0.85 -49.05 18.42
CA ARG A 60 -1.20 -49.58 19.74
C ARG A 60 -0.29 -48.90 20.77
N ASN A 61 -0.83 -47.95 21.54
CA ASN A 61 -0.13 -47.46 22.73
C ASN A 61 -0.29 -48.51 23.83
N SER A 62 0.71 -49.39 23.96
CA SER A 62 0.76 -50.38 25.04
C SER A 62 1.18 -49.69 26.33
N ARG A 63 0.24 -49.62 27.25
CA ARG A 63 0.44 -49.37 28.67
C ARG A 63 1.23 -50.55 29.25
N SER A 64 2.47 -50.35 29.69
CA SER A 64 3.12 -51.26 30.64
C SER A 64 3.55 -50.47 31.86
N GLY A 65 2.87 -50.74 32.98
CA GLY A 65 3.41 -50.46 34.29
C GLY A 65 4.65 -51.32 34.50
N GLY A 66 5.77 -50.67 34.77
CA GLY A 66 7.02 -51.26 35.24
C GLY A 66 7.67 -50.25 36.15
N THR A 67 7.61 -50.50 37.46
CA THR A 67 8.04 -49.60 38.54
C THR A 67 9.56 -49.55 38.76
N HIS A 68 10.38 -49.96 37.78
CA HIS A 68 11.84 -49.97 37.93
C HIS A 68 12.65 -49.32 36.79
N ASP A 69 12.02 -48.72 35.79
CA ASP A 69 12.72 -48.06 34.66
C ASP A 69 12.55 -46.52 34.61
N ALA A 70 12.02 -45.91 35.68
CA ALA A 70 11.72 -44.48 35.71
C ALA A 70 12.94 -43.56 36.01
N ALA A 71 14.11 -44.13 36.36
CA ALA A 71 15.20 -43.36 36.95
C ALA A 71 16.31 -42.92 35.98
N LEU A 72 16.35 -43.40 34.72
CA LEU A 72 17.45 -43.12 33.79
C LEU A 72 17.04 -42.59 32.41
N GLY A 73 15.74 -42.51 32.11
CA GLY A 73 15.24 -42.13 30.77
C GLY A 73 14.54 -40.77 30.69
N ALA A 74 14.17 -40.17 31.83
CA ALA A 74 13.65 -38.82 31.87
C ALA A 74 14.83 -37.84 31.91
N VAL A 75 15.51 -37.66 30.77
CA VAL A 75 16.16 -36.36 30.54
C VAL A 75 15.05 -35.34 30.78
N ASP A 76 15.17 -34.53 31.83
CA ASP A 76 14.10 -33.69 32.36
C ASP A 76 13.42 -32.91 31.22
N ALA A 77 12.32 -33.46 30.70
CA ALA A 77 11.70 -32.90 29.50
C ALA A 77 11.11 -31.52 29.81
N ALA A 78 10.80 -31.26 31.08
CA ALA A 78 10.46 -29.94 31.59
C ALA A 78 11.66 -28.97 31.53
N ALA A 79 12.85 -29.40 31.97
CA ALA A 79 14.06 -28.58 31.92
C ALA A 79 14.48 -28.28 30.47
N LEU A 80 14.40 -29.25 29.55
CA LEU A 80 14.67 -29.03 28.13
C LEU A 80 13.70 -28.04 27.48
N ARG A 81 12.40 -28.13 27.80
CA ARG A 81 11.40 -27.18 27.30
C ARG A 81 11.67 -25.77 27.82
N ALA A 82 11.96 -25.64 29.12
CA ALA A 82 12.31 -24.35 29.72
C ALA A 82 13.56 -23.73 29.09
N ALA A 83 14.61 -24.53 28.84
CA ALA A 83 15.82 -24.08 28.15
C ALA A 83 15.54 -23.63 26.71
N ARG A 84 14.76 -24.42 25.95
CA ARG A 84 14.32 -24.07 24.59
C ARG A 84 13.52 -22.76 24.58
N ASP A 85 12.56 -22.62 25.47
CA ASP A 85 11.69 -21.44 25.53
C ASP A 85 12.50 -20.20 25.94
N GLY A 86 13.46 -20.36 26.84
CA GLY A 86 14.45 -19.33 27.17
C GLY A 86 15.26 -18.89 25.95
N PHE A 87 15.79 -19.84 25.17
CA PHE A 87 16.54 -19.54 23.94
C PHE A 87 15.68 -18.83 22.88
N LEU A 88 14.46 -19.31 22.63
CA LEU A 88 13.53 -18.71 21.66
C LEU A 88 13.14 -17.28 22.06
N LYS A 89 12.86 -17.04 23.35
CA LYS A 89 12.56 -15.71 23.89
C LYS A 89 13.76 -14.78 23.79
N ALA A 90 14.97 -15.27 24.10
CA ALA A 90 16.20 -14.50 23.95
C ALA A 90 16.42 -14.09 22.48
N ARG A 91 16.32 -15.03 21.54
CA ARG A 91 16.45 -14.76 20.10
C ARG A 91 15.40 -13.80 19.57
N LEU A 92 14.16 -13.94 20.00
CA LEU A 92 13.08 -13.01 19.67
C LEU A 92 13.39 -11.60 20.18
N SER A 93 13.89 -11.47 21.42
CA SER A 93 14.24 -10.16 21.99
C SER A 93 15.39 -9.48 21.24
N GLU A 94 16.40 -10.24 20.79
CA GLU A 94 17.50 -9.74 19.95
C GLU A 94 16.99 -9.27 18.58
N ALA A 95 16.19 -10.10 17.91
CA ALA A 95 15.62 -9.77 16.59
C ALA A 95 14.66 -8.57 16.65
N GLN A 96 13.87 -8.45 17.72
CA GLN A 96 13.02 -7.29 17.96
C GLN A 96 13.84 -6.02 18.22
N ALA A 97 14.95 -6.13 18.97
CA ALA A 97 15.85 -4.99 19.19
C ALA A 97 16.50 -4.50 17.88
N GLU A 98 16.88 -5.41 16.98
CA GLU A 98 17.37 -5.05 15.64
C GLU A 98 16.27 -4.42 14.78
N LEU A 99 15.06 -5.02 14.76
CA LEU A 99 13.93 -4.49 14.03
C LEU A 99 13.59 -3.05 14.48
N ASN A 100 13.56 -2.81 15.79
CA ASN A 100 13.27 -1.49 16.35
C ASN A 100 14.28 -0.42 15.89
N LYS A 101 15.57 -0.77 15.80
CA LYS A 101 16.60 0.15 15.28
C LYS A 101 16.36 0.49 13.81
N LEU A 102 16.06 -0.50 12.98
CA LEU A 102 15.80 -0.28 11.56
C LEU A 102 14.49 0.49 11.34
N ASP A 103 13.47 0.23 12.16
CA ASP A 103 12.18 0.93 12.08
C ASP A 103 12.32 2.40 12.47
N GLN A 104 13.11 2.73 13.51
CA GLN A 104 13.43 4.11 13.87
C GLN A 104 14.13 4.88 12.74
N LEU A 105 15.06 4.24 12.01
CA LEU A 105 15.70 4.86 10.86
C LEU A 105 14.71 5.11 9.72
N LYS A 106 13.82 4.13 9.50
CA LYS A 106 12.79 4.23 8.47
C LYS A 106 11.78 5.34 8.80
N THR A 107 11.25 5.40 10.02
CA THR A 107 10.30 6.43 10.44
C THR A 107 10.92 7.82 10.32
N HIS A 108 12.17 7.98 10.74
CA HIS A 108 12.90 9.24 10.57
C HIS A 108 13.02 9.66 9.10
N CYS A 109 13.34 8.72 8.21
CA CYS A 109 13.40 8.99 6.77
C CYS A 109 12.03 9.34 6.17
N ASP A 110 10.98 8.61 6.58
CA ASP A 110 9.63 8.81 6.08
C ASP A 110 9.05 10.16 6.55
N GLU A 111 9.27 10.54 7.81
CA GLU A 111 8.91 11.87 8.34
C GLU A 111 9.63 12.99 7.61
N ALA A 112 10.95 12.84 7.40
CA ALA A 112 11.72 13.80 6.62
C ALA A 112 11.15 13.92 5.20
N ALA A 113 10.89 12.80 4.52
CA ALA A 113 10.32 12.82 3.17
C ALA A 113 8.95 13.50 3.11
N GLN A 114 8.10 13.31 4.14
CA GLN A 114 6.80 13.99 4.26
C GLN A 114 6.94 15.51 4.33
N GLN A 115 7.80 16.00 5.22
CA GLN A 115 8.04 17.44 5.35
C GLN A 115 8.59 18.05 4.06
N HIS A 116 9.43 17.32 3.32
CA HIS A 116 9.93 17.75 2.02
C HIS A 116 8.83 17.83 0.96
N ALA A 117 7.96 16.83 0.86
CA ALA A 117 6.85 16.87 -0.09
C ALA A 117 5.88 18.02 0.21
N ASP A 118 5.57 18.26 1.49
CA ASP A 118 4.70 19.37 1.89
C ASP A 118 5.36 20.73 1.61
N ARG A 119 6.68 20.84 1.80
CA ARG A 119 7.44 22.04 1.42
C ARG A 119 7.40 22.29 -0.09
N ARG A 120 7.52 21.24 -0.90
CA ARG A 120 7.42 21.33 -2.37
C ARG A 120 6.05 21.79 -2.81
N MET A 121 4.99 21.30 -2.15
CA MET A 121 3.63 21.77 -2.42
C MET A 121 3.43 23.25 -2.08
N ARG A 122 3.92 23.69 -0.92
CA ARG A 122 3.88 25.11 -0.55
C ARG A 122 4.65 25.98 -1.55
N GLN A 123 5.79 25.51 -2.05
CA GLN A 123 6.55 26.23 -3.08
C GLN A 123 5.77 26.40 -4.39
N LEU A 124 5.06 25.36 -4.85
CA LEU A 124 4.21 25.47 -6.05
C LEU A 124 3.08 26.47 -5.85
N PHE A 125 2.45 26.47 -4.68
CA PHE A 125 1.39 27.44 -4.37
C PHE A 125 1.92 28.88 -4.30
N LEU A 126 3.08 29.09 -3.66
CA LEU A 126 3.74 30.39 -3.62
C LEU A 126 4.15 30.88 -5.02
N LEU A 127 4.59 29.97 -5.90
CA LEU A 127 4.90 30.30 -7.28
C LEU A 127 3.64 30.77 -8.03
N LEU A 128 2.49 30.15 -7.79
CA LEU A 128 1.23 30.55 -8.42
C LEU A 128 0.75 31.94 -7.94
N ILE A 129 0.91 32.24 -6.65
CA ILE A 129 0.66 33.57 -6.09
C ILE A 129 1.62 34.58 -6.71
N PHE A 130 2.91 34.26 -6.74
CA PHE A 130 3.94 35.14 -7.30
C PHE A 130 3.65 35.46 -8.77
N GLN A 131 3.33 34.45 -9.58
CA GLN A 131 2.89 34.63 -10.97
C GLN A 131 1.70 35.59 -11.06
N SER A 132 0.70 35.45 -10.18
CA SER A 132 -0.49 36.31 -10.19
C SER A 132 -0.14 37.77 -9.84
N VAL A 133 0.75 37.98 -8.87
CA VAL A 133 1.23 39.31 -8.48
C VAL A 133 2.03 39.96 -9.61
N VAL A 134 2.92 39.20 -10.26
CA VAL A 134 3.70 39.69 -11.40
C VAL A 134 2.78 40.10 -12.55
N LEU A 135 1.78 39.27 -12.89
CA LEU A 135 0.82 39.61 -13.95
C LEU A 135 -0.02 40.85 -13.59
N PHE A 136 -0.38 41.01 -12.32
CA PHE A 136 -1.09 42.20 -11.85
C PHE A 136 -0.22 43.46 -11.98
N ASP A 137 1.02 43.41 -11.49
CA ASP A 137 1.97 44.52 -11.60
C ASP A 137 2.25 44.90 -13.07
N TRP A 138 2.42 43.91 -13.94
CA TRP A 138 2.54 44.13 -15.37
C TRP A 138 1.31 44.80 -15.98
N THR A 139 0.11 44.37 -15.63
CA THR A 139 -1.14 44.89 -16.22
C THR A 139 -1.43 46.33 -15.81
N TYR A 140 -1.10 46.72 -14.57
CA TYR A 140 -1.56 47.99 -14.00
C TYR A 140 -0.45 49.03 -13.81
N ILE A 141 0.82 48.63 -13.77
CA ILE A 141 1.93 49.54 -13.44
C ILE A 141 2.89 49.70 -14.62
N HIS A 142 3.32 48.59 -15.24
CA HIS A 142 4.44 48.63 -16.19
C HIS A 142 4.06 48.54 -17.67
N PHE A 143 3.03 47.78 -18.04
CA PHE A 143 2.70 47.48 -19.44
C PHE A 143 1.21 47.66 -19.74
N ASP A 144 0.91 48.00 -20.99
CA ASP A 144 -0.47 48.02 -21.49
C ASP A 144 -1.04 46.61 -21.64
N TRP A 145 -2.36 46.49 -21.49
CA TRP A 145 -3.09 45.22 -21.62
C TRP A 145 -2.82 44.47 -22.93
N ASN A 146 -2.59 45.19 -24.04
CA ASN A 146 -2.32 44.62 -25.36
C ASN A 146 -1.06 43.73 -25.41
N LEU A 147 -0.07 43.99 -24.53
CA LEU A 147 1.12 43.13 -24.43
C LEU A 147 0.89 41.91 -23.51
N VAL A 148 0.15 42.11 -22.41
CA VAL A 148 -0.06 41.09 -21.37
C VAL A 148 -1.05 40.01 -21.82
N GLU A 149 -2.01 40.38 -22.68
CA GLU A 149 -3.02 39.48 -23.24
C GLU A 149 -2.43 38.21 -23.88
N PRO A 150 -1.55 38.29 -24.92
CA PRO A 150 -0.97 37.09 -25.52
C PRO A 150 -0.07 36.30 -24.57
N ILE A 151 0.61 36.97 -23.63
CA ILE A 151 1.49 36.30 -22.66
C ILE A 151 0.68 35.45 -21.70
N THR A 152 -0.45 35.98 -21.21
CA THR A 152 -1.32 35.25 -20.27
C THR A 152 -1.91 34.01 -20.93
N TYR A 153 -2.31 34.11 -22.21
CA TYR A 153 -2.73 32.95 -22.98
C TYR A 153 -1.63 31.90 -23.10
N LEU A 154 -0.39 32.31 -23.40
CA LEU A 154 0.74 31.38 -23.50
C LEU A 154 1.00 30.65 -22.17
N ILE A 155 0.92 31.34 -21.04
CA ILE A 155 1.07 30.73 -19.72
C ILE A 155 -0.05 29.71 -19.45
N GLY A 156 -1.31 30.07 -19.72
CA GLY A 156 -2.46 29.15 -19.56
C GLY A 156 -2.36 27.91 -20.45
N TYR A 157 -1.96 28.08 -21.71
CA TYR A 157 -1.69 26.97 -22.62
C TYR A 157 -0.54 26.10 -22.13
N SER A 158 0.56 26.69 -21.66
CA SER A 158 1.71 25.94 -21.14
C SER A 158 1.34 25.05 -19.95
N ALA A 159 0.52 25.56 -19.01
CA ALA A 159 0.03 24.79 -17.88
C ALA A 159 -0.84 23.60 -18.33
N THR A 160 -1.68 23.81 -19.36
CA THR A 160 -2.50 22.76 -19.97
C THR A 160 -1.64 21.67 -20.62
N TRP A 161 -0.62 22.05 -21.39
CA TRP A 161 0.34 21.11 -21.98
C TRP A 161 1.10 20.30 -20.92
N ILE A 162 1.55 20.95 -19.84
CA ILE A 162 2.21 20.26 -18.72
C ILE A 162 1.26 19.23 -18.08
N ALA A 163 -0.02 19.59 -17.87
CA ALA A 163 -1.01 18.68 -17.32
C ALA A 163 -1.26 17.46 -18.24
N ILE A 164 -1.29 17.66 -19.56
CA ILE A 164 -1.42 16.59 -20.55
C ILE A 164 -0.21 15.65 -20.52
N ILE A 165 1.01 16.21 -20.55
CA ILE A 165 2.26 15.43 -20.45
C ILE A 165 2.30 14.62 -19.15
N TRP A 166 1.90 15.24 -18.04
CA TRP A 166 1.82 14.58 -16.73
C TRP A 166 0.85 13.41 -16.74
N TYR A 167 -0.37 13.62 -17.26
CA TYR A 167 -1.38 12.57 -17.39
C TYR A 167 -0.85 11.40 -18.23
N GLY A 168 -0.19 11.68 -19.36
CA GLY A 168 0.42 10.66 -20.21
C GLY A 168 1.53 9.87 -19.51
N ALA A 169 2.39 10.55 -18.74
CA ALA A 169 3.51 9.91 -18.05
C ALA A 169 3.09 9.05 -16.85
N LEU A 170 2.08 9.49 -16.08
CA LEU A 170 1.68 8.81 -14.84
C LEU A 170 0.44 7.94 -14.98
N GLN A 171 -0.33 8.06 -16.07
CA GLN A 171 -1.64 7.41 -16.24
C GLN A 171 -2.57 7.64 -15.03
N ARG A 172 -2.42 8.78 -14.36
CA ARG A 172 -3.15 9.17 -13.14
C ARG A 172 -3.67 10.58 -13.31
N GLU A 173 -4.84 10.84 -12.74
CA GLU A 173 -5.42 12.17 -12.70
C GLU A 173 -4.52 13.15 -11.94
N LEU A 174 -4.45 14.39 -12.41
CA LEU A 174 -3.69 15.47 -11.77
C LEU A 174 -4.46 15.95 -10.54
N SER A 175 -4.32 15.19 -9.46
CA SER A 175 -4.87 15.49 -8.14
C SER A 175 -3.76 15.91 -7.18
N TYR A 176 -4.11 16.74 -6.20
CA TYR A 176 -3.19 17.18 -5.14
C TYR A 176 -2.49 15.99 -4.47
N ASP A 177 -3.27 14.97 -4.09
CA ASP A 177 -2.75 13.77 -3.43
C ASP A 177 -1.85 12.94 -4.33
N ALA A 178 -2.17 12.88 -5.64
CA ALA A 178 -1.36 12.14 -6.60
C ALA A 178 0.02 12.81 -6.77
N LEU A 179 0.05 14.13 -6.95
CA LEU A 179 1.30 14.88 -7.05
C LEU A 179 2.11 14.81 -5.75
N ARG A 180 1.44 14.85 -4.59
CA ARG A 180 2.10 14.72 -3.28
C ARG A 180 2.79 13.38 -3.15
N ARG A 181 2.09 12.28 -3.46
CA ARG A 181 2.63 10.92 -3.42
C ARG A 181 3.86 10.77 -4.31
N VAL A 182 3.87 11.38 -5.48
CA VAL A 182 5.03 11.31 -6.39
C VAL A 182 6.25 12.01 -5.80
N PHE A 183 6.08 13.17 -5.16
CA PHE A 183 7.18 13.82 -4.45
C PHE A 183 7.65 13.01 -3.24
N LEU A 184 6.71 12.42 -2.49
CA LEU A 184 7.03 11.53 -1.38
C LEU A 184 7.86 10.33 -1.86
N GLU A 185 7.39 9.58 -2.85
CA GLU A 185 8.06 8.39 -3.37
C GLU A 185 9.46 8.70 -3.90
N LYS A 186 9.61 9.81 -4.64
CA LYS A 186 10.93 10.26 -5.13
C LYS A 186 11.88 10.59 -3.98
N GLN A 187 11.40 11.32 -2.98
CA GLN A 187 12.22 11.73 -1.85
C GLN A 187 12.56 10.55 -0.93
N CYS A 188 11.61 9.67 -0.61
CA CYS A 188 11.84 8.43 0.12
C CYS A 188 12.90 7.57 -0.58
N ARG A 189 12.78 7.38 -1.90
CA ARG A 189 13.75 6.62 -2.68
C ARG A 189 15.15 7.24 -2.62
N ALA A 190 15.24 8.58 -2.67
CA ALA A 190 16.50 9.29 -2.54
C ALA A 190 17.11 9.14 -1.13
N LEU A 191 16.30 9.26 -0.07
CA LEU A 191 16.78 9.10 1.31
C LEU A 191 17.24 7.67 1.59
N TYR A 192 16.52 6.66 1.10
CA TYR A 192 16.89 5.26 1.28
C TYR A 192 18.20 4.94 0.55
N ALA A 193 18.43 5.54 -0.62
CA ALA A 193 19.70 5.42 -1.32
C ALA A 193 20.85 6.12 -0.58
N GLN A 194 20.59 7.27 0.07
CA GLN A 194 21.60 8.02 0.83
C GLN A 194 21.99 7.37 2.15
N HIS A 195 21.04 6.75 2.85
CA HIS A 195 21.27 6.10 4.14
C HIS A 195 21.68 4.63 3.99
N GLU A 196 21.89 4.15 2.76
CA GLU A 196 22.18 2.74 2.44
C GLU A 196 21.20 1.78 3.14
N PHE A 197 19.91 2.16 3.17
CA PHE A 197 18.91 1.38 3.88
C PHE A 197 18.65 0.08 3.12
N ASP A 198 19.13 -1.03 3.68
CA ASP A 198 18.91 -2.36 3.12
C ASP A 198 17.46 -2.83 3.38
N VAL A 199 16.61 -2.58 2.38
CA VAL A 199 15.21 -3.01 2.37
C VAL A 199 15.08 -4.53 2.49
N GLU A 200 16.03 -5.30 1.95
CA GLU A 200 16.00 -6.76 2.06
C GLU A 200 16.30 -7.22 3.48
N ARG A 201 17.30 -6.63 4.13
CA ARG A 201 17.62 -6.95 5.54
C ARG A 201 16.44 -6.63 6.44
N TYR A 202 15.80 -5.48 6.27
CA TYR A 202 14.60 -5.14 7.02
C TYR A 202 13.48 -6.17 6.83
N ALA A 203 13.23 -6.60 5.58
CA ALA A 203 12.23 -7.63 5.29
C ALA A 203 12.58 -8.99 5.93
N LYS A 204 13.87 -9.39 5.87
CA LYS A 204 14.36 -10.64 6.47
C LYS A 204 14.18 -10.67 7.98
N VAL A 205 14.62 -9.62 8.68
CA VAL A 205 14.48 -9.48 10.15
C VAL A 205 13.00 -9.46 10.56
N LYS A 206 12.16 -8.73 9.83
CA LYS A 206 10.72 -8.68 10.09
C LYS A 206 10.05 -10.05 9.91
N MET A 207 10.42 -10.80 8.87
CA MET A 207 9.95 -12.16 8.67
C MET A 207 10.43 -13.12 9.76
N GLU A 208 11.67 -12.98 10.22
CA GLU A 208 12.25 -13.77 11.30
C GLU A 208 11.48 -13.55 12.61
N VAL A 209 11.25 -12.30 13.01
CA VAL A 209 10.44 -11.95 14.20
C VAL A 209 9.04 -12.58 14.10
N ALA A 210 8.36 -12.43 12.96
CA ALA A 210 7.03 -13.02 12.76
C ALA A 210 7.03 -14.56 12.86
N LYS A 211 8.10 -15.23 12.40
CA LYS A 211 8.25 -16.68 12.53
C LYS A 211 8.47 -17.08 13.99
N LEU A 212 9.37 -16.41 14.71
CA LEU A 212 9.66 -16.67 16.12
C LEU A 212 8.42 -16.47 16.99
N GLU A 213 7.67 -15.38 16.77
CA GLU A 213 6.41 -15.11 17.48
C GLU A 213 5.36 -16.20 17.23
N LYS A 214 5.24 -16.68 15.98
CA LYS A 214 4.31 -17.76 15.64
C LYS A 214 4.69 -19.08 16.31
N VAL A 215 5.99 -19.40 16.36
CA VAL A 215 6.49 -20.60 17.06
C VAL A 215 6.20 -20.48 18.55
N LEU A 216 6.53 -19.35 19.17
CA LEU A 216 6.29 -19.13 20.60
C LEU A 216 4.80 -19.25 20.94
N ARG A 217 3.92 -18.62 20.14
CA ARG A 217 2.46 -18.69 20.30
C ARG A 217 1.91 -20.12 20.15
N SER A 218 2.53 -20.95 19.29
CA SER A 218 2.12 -22.35 19.13
C SER A 218 2.54 -23.25 20.30
N LEU A 219 3.51 -22.81 21.11
CA LEU A 219 4.04 -23.56 22.24
C LEU A 219 3.40 -23.18 23.57
N GLU A 220 2.68 -22.06 23.64
CA GLU A 220 1.97 -21.61 24.83
C GLU A 220 0.69 -22.45 25.03
N PRO A 221 0.65 -23.36 26.03
CA PRO A 221 -0.56 -24.13 26.30
C PRO A 221 -1.62 -23.20 26.91
N LEU A 222 -2.85 -23.29 26.37
CA LEU A 222 -4.05 -22.65 26.90
C LEU A 222 -4.34 -23.05 28.36
#